data_AF-A0A0D2ZZW4-F1
#
_entry.id   AF-A0A0D2ZZW4-F1
#
_cell.length_a   1.000
_cell.length_b   1.000
_cell.length_c   1.000
_cell.angle_alpha   90.00
_cell.angle_beta   90.00
_cell.angle_gamma   90.00
#
_symmetry.space_group_name_H-M   'P 1'
#
loop_
_entity.id
_entity.type
_entity.pdbx_description
1 polymer ?
#
loop_
_entity_poly.entity_id
_entity_poly.type
_entity_poly.pdbx_seq_one_letter_code
_entity_poly.pdbx_strand_id
1 'polypeptide(L)'
;MGLVKPYVILHLGAVSNWEMFDKDFKTFRRLPKVPSSDYCFFHSDKETVSVGTQLIVIGREIDGIVVFRYELENHKWFKGPSMITPRAMYGSASHGKTVFFAGGIKMDENMNPVVVKNVEKYNADTK
;
A
#
# COMPACT_ATOMS: atom_id res chain seq x y z
N MET A 1 11.02 22.94 -16.16
CA MET A 1 11.18 21.78 -15.25
C MET A 1 10.65 22.20 -13.89
N GLY A 2 9.48 21.70 -13.48
CA GLY A 2 8.90 22.04 -12.17
C GLY A 2 9.65 21.28 -11.07
N LEU A 3 9.89 21.94 -9.93
CA LEU A 3 10.43 21.25 -8.76
C LEU A 3 9.44 20.18 -8.29
N VAL A 4 9.81 18.91 -8.40
CA VAL A 4 9.12 17.83 -7.69
C VAL A 4 9.57 17.92 -6.24
N LYS A 5 8.63 18.07 -5.30
CA LYS A 5 8.92 18.01 -3.86
C LYS A 5 8.72 16.57 -3.38
N PRO A 6 9.79 15.81 -3.13
CA PRO A 6 9.67 14.45 -2.63
C PRO A 6 9.25 14.47 -1.16
N TYR A 7 8.42 13.49 -0.79
CA TYR A 7 8.01 13.23 0.57
C TYR A 7 8.39 11.80 0.96
N VAL A 8 8.71 11.62 2.23
CA VAL A 8 8.90 10.29 2.82
C VAL A 8 7.67 10.01 3.68
N ILE A 9 6.97 8.92 3.41
CA ILE A 9 5.83 8.50 4.21
C ILE A 9 6.24 7.29 5.06
N LEU A 10 6.07 7.39 6.36
CA LEU A 10 6.43 6.36 7.33
C LEU A 10 5.19 5.91 8.10
N HIS A 11 5.12 4.61 8.37
CA HIS A 11 4.18 4.04 9.31
C HIS A 11 4.83 3.93 10.68
N LEU A 12 4.31 4.65 11.68
CA LEU A 12 4.91 4.74 13.00
C LEU A 12 4.01 4.08 14.06
N GLY A 13 4.43 2.91 14.52
CA GLY A 13 3.98 2.29 15.78
C GLY A 13 2.49 1.94 15.91
N ALA A 14 2.15 1.36 17.07
CA ALA A 14 0.92 0.61 17.36
C ALA A 14 -0.43 1.34 17.13
N VAL A 15 -0.42 2.64 16.81
CA VAL A 15 -1.63 3.47 16.72
C VAL A 15 -2.02 3.77 15.27
N SER A 16 -1.52 3.00 14.29
CA SER A 16 -1.93 3.05 12.88
C SER A 16 -1.71 4.38 12.17
N ASN A 17 -0.72 5.14 12.63
CA ASN A 17 -0.49 6.48 12.14
C ASN A 17 0.53 6.48 11.02
N TRP A 18 0.09 7.02 9.89
CA TRP A 18 0.97 7.34 8.78
C TRP A 18 1.38 8.80 8.89
N GLU A 19 2.68 9.06 8.80
CA GLU A 19 3.25 10.41 8.84
C GLU A 19 4.04 10.67 7.57
N MET A 20 3.86 11.86 7.01
CA MET A 20 4.53 12.33 5.81
C MET A 20 5.52 13.41 6.19
N PHE A 21 6.79 13.21 5.82
CA PHE A 21 7.90 14.11 6.07
C PHE A 21 8.36 14.75 4.77
N ASP A 22 8.84 15.99 4.84
CA ASP A 22 9.66 16.51 3.75
C ASP A 22 10.98 15.73 3.63
N LYS A 23 11.66 15.88 2.49
CA LYS A 23 12.92 15.19 2.20
C LYS A 23 14.05 15.43 3.22
N ASP A 24 13.98 16.56 3.94
CA ASP A 24 14.99 16.98 4.91
C ASP A 24 14.56 16.61 6.34
N PHE A 25 13.42 15.93 6.51
CA PHE A 25 12.79 15.55 7.77
C PHE A 25 12.58 16.72 8.75
N LYS A 26 12.41 17.94 8.23
CA LYS A 26 12.23 19.16 9.04
C LYS A 26 10.77 19.44 9.36
N THR A 27 9.88 19.06 8.47
CA THR A 27 8.43 19.21 8.66
C THR A 27 7.75 17.88 8.48
N PHE A 28 6.72 17.63 9.30
CA PHE A 28 5.91 16.43 9.22
C PHE A 28 4.43 16.78 9.24
N ARG A 29 3.64 15.91 8.64
CA ARG A 29 2.18 15.97 8.62
C ARG A 29 1.63 14.58 8.83
N ARG A 30 0.71 14.44 9.77
CA ARG A 30 -0.06 13.20 9.93
C ARG A 30 -1.05 13.06 8.78
N LEU A 31 -1.11 11.86 8.23
CA LEU A 31 -2.09 11.46 7.21
C LEU A 31 -3.43 11.16 7.91
N PRO A 32 -4.57 11.22 7.19
CA PRO A 32 -5.84 10.82 7.77
C PRO A 32 -5.79 9.35 8.19
N LYS A 33 -6.67 8.94 9.12
CA LYS A 33 -6.80 7.54 9.49
C LYS A 33 -7.25 6.71 8.28
N VAL A 34 -6.67 5.52 8.11
CA VAL A 34 -7.13 4.55 7.10
C VAL A 34 -8.57 4.14 7.43
N PRO A 35 -9.50 4.10 6.46
CA PRO A 35 -10.91 3.82 6.69
C PRO A 35 -11.19 2.32 6.83
N SER A 36 -10.46 1.68 7.76
CA SER A 36 -10.76 0.33 8.25
C SER A 36 -11.16 0.40 9.72
N SER A 37 -12.12 -0.42 10.12
CA SER A 37 -12.48 -0.67 11.51
C SER A 37 -11.97 -2.03 12.00
N ASP A 38 -11.29 -2.79 11.14
CA ASP A 38 -10.87 -4.15 11.41
C ASP A 38 -9.58 -4.17 12.26
N TYR A 39 -9.63 -4.89 13.38
CA TYR A 39 -8.49 -5.04 14.28
C TYR A 39 -7.28 -5.69 13.59
N CYS A 40 -7.52 -6.70 12.75
CA CYS A 40 -6.48 -7.42 12.01
C CYS A 40 -5.74 -6.47 11.08
N PHE A 41 -6.42 -5.50 10.46
CA PHE A 41 -5.74 -4.55 9.58
C PHE A 41 -4.70 -3.73 10.32
N PHE A 42 -5.00 -3.29 11.53
CA PHE A 42 -4.10 -2.45 12.31
C PHE A 42 -2.94 -3.23 12.96
N HIS A 43 -3.15 -4.50 13.28
CA HIS A 43 -2.17 -5.33 14.02
C HIS A 43 -1.44 -6.37 13.17
N SER A 44 -1.77 -6.47 11.88
CA SER A 44 -1.02 -7.29 10.92
C SER A 44 0.00 -6.44 10.17
N ASP A 45 1.01 -7.13 9.62
CA ASP A 45 1.99 -6.55 8.71
C ASP A 45 1.33 -5.92 7.49
N LYS A 46 2.01 -4.92 6.93
CA LYS A 46 1.56 -4.16 5.77
C LYS A 46 2.68 -4.08 4.76
N GLU A 47 2.34 -4.36 3.51
CA GLU A 47 3.18 -4.11 2.36
C GLU A 47 2.83 -2.73 1.80
N THR A 48 3.84 -1.98 1.36
CA THR A 48 3.62 -0.63 0.81
C THR A 48 4.44 -0.33 -0.42
N VAL A 49 3.86 0.50 -1.29
CA VAL A 49 4.56 1.01 -2.47
C VAL A 49 3.98 2.35 -2.91
N SER A 50 4.84 3.26 -3.35
CA SER A 50 4.43 4.53 -3.95
C SER A 50 4.36 4.42 -5.48
N VAL A 51 3.35 5.04 -6.09
CA VAL A 51 3.16 5.08 -7.55
C VAL A 51 2.46 6.37 -7.94
N GLY A 52 3.05 7.14 -8.87
CA GLY A 52 2.60 8.50 -9.13
C GLY A 52 2.56 9.36 -7.85
N THR A 53 1.39 9.89 -7.52
CA THR A 53 1.13 10.66 -6.28
C THR A 53 0.33 9.86 -5.24
N GLN A 54 0.35 8.53 -5.36
CA GLN A 54 -0.41 7.62 -4.52
C GLN A 54 0.52 6.77 -3.66
N LEU A 55 0.08 6.48 -2.44
CA LEU A 55 0.65 5.44 -1.59
C LEU A 55 -0.35 4.28 -1.54
N ILE A 56 0.10 3.09 -1.93
CA ILE A 56 -0.67 1.85 -1.82
C ILE A 56 -0.23 1.14 -0.54
N VAL A 57 -1.21 0.77 0.27
CA VAL A 57 -1.04 -0.01 1.50
C VAL A 57 -1.85 -1.28 1.37
N ILE A 58 -1.17 -2.42 1.43
CA ILE A 58 -1.77 -3.74 1.32
C ILE A 58 -1.63 -4.40 2.69
N GLY A 59 -2.74 -4.80 3.27
CA GLY A 59 -2.81 -5.42 4.59
C GLY A 59 -3.85 -6.54 4.63
N ARG A 60 -4.25 -6.93 5.83
CA ARG A 60 -5.20 -8.03 6.04
C ARG A 60 -6.32 -7.64 7.01
N GLU A 61 -7.56 -7.78 6.57
CA GLU A 61 -8.77 -7.78 7.40
C GLU A 61 -9.16 -9.24 7.71
N ILE A 62 -10.18 -9.44 8.55
CA ILE A 62 -10.70 -10.79 8.87
C ILE A 62 -11.08 -11.55 7.60
N ASP A 63 -11.71 -10.86 6.64
CA ASP A 63 -12.19 -11.43 5.39
C ASP A 63 -11.09 -11.64 4.33
N GLY A 64 -9.85 -11.21 4.61
CA GLY A 64 -8.70 -11.45 3.74
C GLY A 64 -7.88 -10.19 3.43
N ILE A 65 -7.12 -10.25 2.34
CA ILE A 65 -6.22 -9.17 1.94
C ILE A 65 -7.03 -7.97 1.45
N VAL A 66 -6.68 -6.79 1.93
CA VAL A 66 -7.31 -5.52 1.55
C VAL A 66 -6.26 -4.54 1.02
N VAL A 67 -6.69 -3.71 0.08
CA VAL A 67 -5.87 -2.63 -0.51
C VAL A 67 -6.48 -1.29 -0.14
N PHE A 68 -5.67 -0.43 0.48
CA PHE A 68 -5.99 0.99 0.67
C PHE A 68 -5.05 1.84 -0.16
N ARG A 69 -5.62 2.88 -0.77
CA ARG A 69 -4.89 3.86 -1.57
C ARG A 69 -5.02 5.22 -0.91
N TYR A 70 -3.91 5.81 -0.54
CA TYR A 70 -3.84 7.22 -0.19
C TYR A 70 -3.53 8.04 -1.44
N GLU A 71 -4.28 9.13 -1.62
CA GLU A 71 -4.07 10.10 -2.69
C GLU A 71 -3.55 11.41 -2.11
N LEU A 72 -2.34 11.82 -2.50
CA LEU A 72 -1.69 13.02 -1.98
C LEU A 72 -2.48 14.30 -2.29
N GLU A 73 -3.01 14.40 -3.51
CA GLU A 73 -3.76 15.57 -4.00
C GLU A 73 -5.00 15.84 -3.15
N ASN A 74 -5.78 14.79 -2.86
CA ASN A 74 -7.00 14.86 -2.08
C ASN A 74 -6.75 14.80 -0.57
N HIS A 75 -5.52 14.50 -0.15
CA HIS A 75 -5.15 14.14 1.20
C HIS A 75 -6.15 13.16 1.84
N LYS A 76 -6.48 12.07 1.14
CA LYS A 76 -7.55 11.15 1.52
C LYS A 76 -7.23 9.71 1.15
N TRP A 77 -7.74 8.78 1.97
CA TRP A 77 -7.71 7.35 1.70
C TRP A 77 -8.97 6.88 0.97
N PHE A 78 -8.78 5.90 0.09
CA PHE A 78 -9.81 5.17 -0.63
C PHE A 78 -9.56 3.68 -0.51
N LYS A 79 -10.62 2.88 -0.60
CA LYS A 79 -10.46 1.44 -0.86
C LYS A 79 -9.95 1.28 -2.29
N GLY A 80 -8.81 0.62 -2.44
CA GLY A 80 -8.24 0.31 -3.75
C GLY A 80 -8.90 -0.92 -4.38
N PRO A 81 -8.61 -1.21 -5.66
CA PRO A 81 -9.01 -2.48 -6.25
C PRO A 81 -8.34 -3.64 -5.51
N SER A 82 -9.07 -4.74 -5.37
CA SER A 82 -8.50 -5.97 -4.84
C SER A 82 -7.36 -6.46 -5.73
N MET A 83 -6.35 -7.10 -5.12
CA MET A 83 -5.35 -7.84 -5.90
C MET A 83 -6.06 -8.93 -6.73
N ILE A 84 -5.59 -9.16 -7.96
CA ILE A 84 -6.14 -10.21 -8.82
C ILE A 84 -5.86 -11.58 -8.17
N THR A 85 -4.64 -11.75 -7.65
CA THR A 85 -4.20 -12.90 -6.85
C THR A 85 -3.81 -12.42 -5.45
N PRO A 86 -4.72 -12.43 -4.46
CA PRO A 86 -4.38 -12.08 -3.08
C PRO A 86 -3.17 -12.87 -2.57
N ARG A 87 -2.09 -12.16 -2.19
CA ARG A 87 -0.81 -12.73 -1.76
C ARG A 87 -0.01 -11.74 -0.91
N ALA A 88 0.99 -12.24 -0.18
CA ALA A 88 1.94 -11.44 0.59
C ALA A 88 3.39 -11.75 0.18
N MET A 89 4.36 -11.05 0.77
CA MET A 89 5.81 -11.32 0.60
C MET A 89 6.29 -11.29 -0.87
N TYR A 90 5.73 -10.40 -1.68
CA TYR A 90 6.11 -10.20 -3.07
C TYR A 90 7.14 -9.08 -3.20
N GLY A 91 7.87 -9.04 -4.33
CA GLY A 91 8.64 -7.87 -4.71
C GLY A 91 7.74 -6.83 -5.38
N SER A 92 7.90 -5.55 -5.07
CA SER A 92 7.20 -4.47 -5.77
C SER A 92 8.13 -3.35 -6.24
N ALA A 93 7.82 -2.77 -7.40
CA ALA A 93 8.55 -1.64 -7.96
C ALA A 93 7.64 -0.83 -8.88
N SER A 94 7.78 0.50 -8.86
CA SER A 94 7.01 1.41 -9.69
C SER A 94 7.86 2.14 -10.72
N HIS A 95 7.24 2.45 -11.85
CA HIS A 95 7.79 3.30 -12.90
C HIS A 95 6.69 4.22 -13.44
N GLY A 96 6.90 5.52 -13.32
CA GLY A 96 5.88 6.52 -13.64
C GLY A 96 4.62 6.32 -12.82
N LYS A 97 3.52 5.96 -13.49
CA LYS A 97 2.20 5.74 -12.88
C LYS A 97 1.79 4.26 -12.83
N THR A 98 2.71 3.35 -13.12
CA THR A 98 2.48 1.91 -13.04
C THR A 98 3.35 1.30 -11.95
N VAL A 99 2.80 0.37 -11.19
CA VAL A 99 3.54 -0.45 -10.22
C VAL A 99 3.32 -1.92 -10.50
N PHE A 100 4.37 -2.71 -10.30
CA PHE A 100 4.39 -4.14 -10.54
C PHE A 100 4.56 -4.89 -9.21
N PHE A 101 3.90 -6.04 -9.09
CA PHE A 101 3.92 -6.92 -7.94
C PHE A 101 4.29 -8.34 -8.40
N ALA A 102 5.54 -8.73 -8.17
CA ALA A 102 6.12 -9.97 -8.70
C ALA A 102 6.27 -11.03 -7.61
N GLY A 103 5.77 -12.23 -7.89
CA GLY A 103 5.90 -13.38 -7.00
C GLY A 103 5.05 -13.26 -5.74
N GLY A 104 5.57 -13.73 -4.62
CA GLY A 104 4.90 -13.77 -3.32
C GLY A 104 4.31 -15.13 -2.98
N ILE A 105 3.63 -15.20 -1.85
CA ILE A 105 3.03 -16.41 -1.29
C ILE A 105 1.53 -16.17 -1.08
N LYS A 106 0.71 -17.14 -1.50
CA LYS A 106 -0.72 -17.22 -1.17
C LYS A 106 -1.03 -18.51 -0.44
N MET A 107 -2.20 -18.59 0.19
CA MET A 107 -2.74 -19.85 0.68
C MET A 107 -3.61 -20.51 -0.39
N ASP A 108 -3.50 -21.81 -0.56
CA ASP A 108 -4.48 -22.60 -1.33
C ASP A 108 -5.73 -22.90 -0.49
N GLU A 109 -6.69 -23.62 -1.07
CA GLU A 109 -7.95 -24.00 -0.42
C GLU A 109 -7.75 -24.87 0.84
N ASN A 110 -6.61 -25.55 0.94
CA ASN A 110 -6.22 -26.40 2.06
C ASN A 110 -5.31 -25.67 3.06
N MET A 111 -5.19 -24.34 2.95
CA MET A 111 -4.34 -23.49 3.80
C MET A 111 -2.84 -23.78 3.68
N ASN A 112 -2.39 -24.39 2.58
CA ASN A 112 -0.96 -24.57 2.33
C ASN A 112 -0.38 -23.33 1.65
N PRO A 113 0.84 -22.90 2.03
CA PRO A 113 1.51 -21.81 1.35
C PRO A 113 1.97 -22.25 -0.04
N VAL A 114 1.57 -21.49 -1.06
CA VAL A 114 1.93 -21.71 -2.46
C VAL A 114 2.62 -20.47 -3.01
N VAL A 115 3.77 -20.69 -3.66
CA VAL A 115 4.52 -19.64 -4.34
C VAL A 115 3.78 -19.20 -5.61
N VAL A 116 3.56 -17.89 -5.73
CA VAL A 116 2.99 -17.27 -6.92
C VAL A 116 4.10 -17.03 -7.94
N LYS A 117 3.88 -17.38 -9.20
CA LYS A 117 4.86 -17.26 -10.29
C LYS A 117 4.51 -16.18 -11.33
N ASN A 118 3.52 -15.36 -11.02
CA ASN A 118 3.02 -14.32 -11.92
C ASN A 118 3.40 -12.92 -11.43
N VAL A 119 3.29 -11.96 -12.34
CA VAL A 119 3.43 -10.52 -12.05
C VAL A 119 2.09 -9.86 -12.31
N GLU A 120 1.65 -9.02 -11.38
CA GLU A 120 0.49 -8.14 -11.57
C GLU A 120 0.94 -6.69 -11.67
N LYS A 121 0.15 -5.86 -12.33
CA LYS A 121 0.39 -4.43 -12.41
C LYS A 121 -0.83 -3.63 -11.99
N TYR A 122 -0.59 -2.49 -11.37
CA TYR A 122 -1.59 -1.47 -11.05
C TYR A 122 -1.21 -0.17 -11.77
N ASN A 123 -2.20 0.53 -12.31
CA ASN A 123 -2.01 1.83 -12.95
C ASN A 123 -2.82 2.91 -12.19
N ALA A 124 -2.13 3.96 -11.77
CA ALA A 124 -2.68 5.02 -10.93
C ALA A 124 -3.72 5.90 -11.64
N ASP A 125 -3.72 5.97 -12.97
CA ASP A 125 -4.66 6.77 -13.76
C ASP A 125 -5.98 6.04 -13.99
N THR A 126 -5.93 4.73 -14.16
CA THR A 126 -7.13 3.92 -14.45
C THR A 126 -7.85 3.42 -13.19
N LYS A 127 -7.38 3.87 -12.01
CA LYS A 127 -7.86 3.61 -10.65
C LYS A 127 -8.44 2.23 -10.38
#